data_AF-A0A8H6BTB2-F1
#
_entry.id   AF-A0A8H6BTB2-F1
#
_cell.length_a   1.000
_cell.length_b   1.000
_cell.length_c   1.000
_cell.angle_alpha   90.00
_cell.angle_beta   90.00
_cell.angle_gamma   90.00
#
_symmetry.space_group_name_H-M   'P 1'
#
loop_
_entity.id
_entity.type
_entity.pdbx_description
1 polymer ?
#
loop_
_entity_poly.entity_id
_entity_poly.type
_entity_poly.pdbx_seq_one_letter_code
_entity_poly.pdbx_strand_id
1 'polypeptide(L)'
;MFLGLFHNYIFLVILSLKIIPINAYSPYNSSFTSEHIRYLQNETQALFDHSWKSYMKYGFPFDEITPISCEPLGPDFDDYENTVRNDARGNISSMVLDNIDTLIIFERWDELEYILKYLSDNKQDFFNQDTVVQVFETCIRHLGGLLSAHLLLTDITNKPITLSTKYQPLREISNKYNGFLLDMAHDLGLRLIPSYQTSTTNIPLPRINLAYGLKKVPPKLQRDACTSGVMTPVLEFTLLSRLTGDRQFEYYSQLSFWKLWSSKSALNLLPMTIDPIANQWKDSITGIGASIDSFYEYAAKSAILFNDDYMWTVFKTSYRALLSHSAQGGKGTMIFPNVGIYDGVVFSPWIDSLGAFWSGLQVLTGQLQDAIKTHVVYLKIWDFSI
;
A
#
# COMPACT_ATOMS: atom_id res chain seq x y z
N MET A 1 13.26 -43.49 81.66
CA MET A 1 14.35 -44.34 81.16
C MET A 1 14.11 -44.53 79.67
N PHE A 2 15.08 -44.07 78.88
CA PHE A 2 15.27 -44.12 77.43
C PHE A 2 14.38 -45.05 76.58
N LEU A 3 13.91 -44.51 75.45
CA LEU A 3 13.89 -45.07 74.08
C LEU A 3 13.19 -44.00 73.21
N GLY A 4 13.82 -43.30 72.26
CA GLY A 4 14.75 -43.75 71.21
C GLY A 4 14.02 -43.71 69.85
N LEU A 5 13.75 -42.50 69.32
CA LEU A 5 14.22 -41.99 68.00
C LEU A 5 14.09 -42.93 66.79
N PHE A 6 13.20 -42.56 65.86
CA PHE A 6 13.44 -42.71 64.42
C PHE A 6 13.10 -41.38 63.74
N HIS A 7 14.14 -40.72 63.22
CA HIS A 7 14.07 -39.54 62.35
C HIS A 7 14.00 -40.02 60.90
N ASN A 8 12.98 -39.58 60.16
CA ASN A 8 12.99 -39.60 58.70
C ASN A 8 13.02 -38.17 58.19
N TYR A 9 14.03 -37.88 57.38
CA TYR A 9 14.28 -36.59 56.72
C TYR A 9 13.28 -36.35 55.59
N ILE A 10 12.66 -35.18 55.58
CA ILE A 10 12.10 -34.57 54.37
C ILE A 10 12.72 -33.18 54.25
N PHE A 11 13.62 -33.02 53.29
CA PHE A 11 14.12 -31.72 52.83
C PHE A 11 13.00 -31.04 52.03
N LEU A 12 12.41 -29.97 52.59
CA LEU A 12 11.57 -29.05 51.84
C LEU A 12 12.48 -28.05 51.12
N VAL A 13 12.74 -28.29 49.84
CA VAL A 13 13.29 -27.28 48.93
C VAL A 13 12.14 -26.34 48.55
N ILE A 14 12.12 -25.15 49.14
CA ILE A 14 11.22 -24.07 48.70
C ILE A 14 11.80 -23.50 47.40
N LEU A 15 11.31 -23.98 46.26
CA LEU A 15 11.49 -23.32 44.97
C LEU A 15 10.66 -22.03 44.99
N SER A 16 11.32 -20.87 45.13
CA SER A 16 10.69 -19.58 44.89
C SER A 16 10.52 -19.40 43.37
N LEU A 17 9.40 -19.89 42.85
CA LEU A 17 8.91 -19.50 41.53
C LEU A 17 8.58 -18.00 41.59
N LYS A 18 9.51 -17.15 41.13
CA LYS A 18 9.17 -15.78 40.72
C LYS A 18 8.24 -15.90 39.51
N ILE A 19 6.95 -15.90 39.78
CA ILE A 19 5.95 -15.56 38.77
C ILE A 19 6.21 -14.10 38.42
N ILE A 20 6.83 -13.85 37.27
CA ILE A 20 6.89 -12.52 36.68
C ILE A 20 5.51 -12.29 36.09
N PRO A 21 4.67 -11.39 36.63
CA PRO A 21 3.45 -11.02 35.93
C PRO A 21 3.87 -10.34 34.64
N ILE A 22 3.44 -10.90 33.49
CA ILE A 22 3.46 -10.19 32.21
C ILE A 22 2.32 -9.16 32.28
N ASN A 23 2.51 -8.13 33.10
CA ASN A 23 1.75 -6.90 32.98
C ASN A 23 2.67 -5.95 32.22
N ALA A 24 2.50 -5.89 30.90
CA ALA A 24 2.94 -4.74 30.12
C ALA A 24 2.08 -3.54 30.57
N TYR A 25 2.40 -2.97 31.73
CA TYR A 25 1.84 -1.71 32.17
C TYR A 25 2.37 -0.64 31.21
N SER A 26 1.54 -0.19 30.27
CA SER A 26 1.82 1.05 29.56
C SER A 26 1.87 2.17 30.61
N PRO A 27 2.98 2.89 30.78
CA PRO A 27 3.10 3.92 31.80
C PRO A 27 2.23 5.15 31.51
N TYR A 28 1.56 5.20 30.35
CA TYR A 28 0.76 6.33 29.92
C TYR A 28 -0.72 5.96 29.81
N ASN A 29 -1.51 6.38 30.79
CA ASN A 29 -2.96 6.48 30.62
C ASN A 29 -3.27 7.62 29.63
N SER A 30 -3.65 7.25 28.41
CA SER A 30 -4.33 8.06 27.37
C SER A 30 -4.25 9.59 27.51
N SER A 31 -3.04 10.15 27.48
CA SER A 31 -2.83 11.57 27.27
C SER A 31 -1.76 11.70 26.19
N PHE A 32 -2.10 12.29 25.04
CA PHE A 32 -1.16 12.56 23.93
C PHE A 32 -0.18 13.70 24.31
N THR A 33 0.49 13.57 25.46
CA THR A 33 1.54 14.47 25.90
C THR A 33 2.76 14.31 24.99
N SER A 34 3.62 15.32 24.91
CA SER A 34 4.86 15.25 24.12
C SER A 34 5.76 14.08 24.54
N GLU A 35 5.73 13.70 25.82
CA GLU A 35 6.48 12.55 26.33
C GLU A 35 5.87 11.23 25.86
N HIS A 36 4.54 11.07 25.98
CA HIS A 36 3.85 9.87 25.51
C HIS A 36 3.97 9.70 23.99
N ILE A 37 3.85 10.78 23.21
CA ILE A 37 4.06 10.74 21.76
C ILE A 37 5.49 10.27 21.45
N ARG A 38 6.50 10.79 22.16
CA ARG A 38 7.89 10.36 21.97
C ARG A 38 8.10 8.89 22.33
N TYR A 39 7.46 8.41 23.39
CA TYR A 39 7.45 6.99 23.74
C TYR A 39 6.86 6.13 22.62
N LEU A 40 5.67 6.48 22.12
CA LEU A 40 5.03 5.74 21.01
C LEU A 40 5.84 5.80 19.71
N GLN A 41 6.49 6.93 19.42
CA GLN A 41 7.43 7.05 18.30
C GLN A 41 8.61 6.08 18.42
N ASN A 42 9.17 5.92 19.63
CA ASN A 42 10.26 4.99 19.87
C ASN A 42 9.81 3.52 19.75
N GLU A 43 8.64 3.17 20.29
CA GLU A 43 8.06 1.83 20.15
C GLU A 43 7.81 1.48 18.67
N THR A 44 7.29 2.43 17.88
CA THR A 44 7.08 2.26 16.44
C THR A 44 8.40 2.01 15.70
N GLN A 45 9.45 2.77 16.03
CA GLN A 45 10.78 2.57 15.47
C GLN A 45 11.38 1.21 15.84
N ALA A 46 11.20 0.77 17.10
CA ALA A 46 11.69 -0.54 17.55
C ALA A 46 10.99 -1.69 16.82
N LEU A 47 9.68 -1.59 16.58
CA LEU A 47 8.92 -2.58 15.82
C LEU A 47 9.38 -2.65 14.35
N PHE A 48 9.60 -1.49 13.72
CA PHE A 48 10.17 -1.44 12.37
C PHE A 48 11.56 -2.08 12.34
N ASP A 49 12.46 -1.73 13.26
CA ASP A 49 13.80 -2.31 13.31
C ASP A 49 13.79 -3.82 13.48
N HIS A 50 12.92 -4.34 14.33
CA HIS A 50 12.75 -5.78 14.49
C HIS A 50 12.32 -6.44 13.16
N SER A 51 11.33 -5.85 12.49
CA SER A 51 10.76 -6.38 11.24
C SER A 51 11.74 -6.28 10.09
N TRP A 52 12.34 -5.11 9.88
CA TRP A 52 13.33 -4.85 8.83
C TRP A 52 14.55 -5.75 8.99
N LYS A 53 15.14 -5.84 10.19
CA LYS A 53 16.32 -6.70 10.42
C LYS A 53 15.98 -8.18 10.22
N SER A 54 14.76 -8.61 10.57
CA SER A 54 14.32 -9.98 10.33
C SER A 54 14.18 -10.27 8.84
N TYR A 55 13.57 -9.35 8.08
CA TYR A 55 13.53 -9.45 6.62
C TYR A 55 14.94 -9.48 6.02
N MET A 56 15.82 -8.55 6.38
CA MET A 56 17.19 -8.51 5.86
C MET A 56 18.00 -9.77 6.19
N LYS A 57 17.70 -10.43 7.32
CA LYS A 57 18.39 -11.64 7.75
C LYS A 57 17.89 -12.92 7.07
N TYR A 58 16.57 -13.07 6.91
CA TYR A 58 15.97 -14.35 6.50
C TYR A 58 15.19 -14.29 5.18
N GLY A 59 14.72 -13.10 4.78
CA GLY A 59 13.92 -12.90 3.56
C GLY A 59 14.71 -12.33 2.39
N PHE A 60 15.63 -11.40 2.63
CA PHE A 60 16.37 -10.73 1.57
C PHE A 60 17.21 -11.72 0.73
N PRO A 61 17.23 -11.63 -0.61
CA PRO A 61 16.64 -10.59 -1.47
C PRO A 61 15.24 -10.91 -2.02
N PHE A 62 14.53 -11.90 -1.47
CA PHE A 62 13.18 -12.25 -1.92
C PHE A 62 12.16 -11.15 -1.62
N ASP A 63 10.97 -11.27 -2.20
CA ASP A 63 9.94 -10.26 -2.11
C ASP A 63 9.47 -10.02 -0.67
N GLU A 64 9.29 -11.09 0.10
CA GLU A 64 8.80 -11.07 1.47
C GLU A 64 9.48 -12.14 2.34
N ILE A 65 9.10 -12.18 3.62
CA ILE A 65 9.51 -13.19 4.60
C ILE A 65 8.25 -13.76 5.25
N THR A 66 8.21 -15.06 5.49
CA THR A 66 7.19 -15.66 6.37
C THR A 66 7.59 -15.46 7.85
N PRO A 67 6.88 -14.66 8.64
CA PRO A 67 7.36 -14.23 9.95
C PRO A 67 7.40 -15.35 11.01
N ILE A 68 6.68 -16.46 10.79
CA ILE A 68 6.64 -17.60 11.73
C ILE A 68 7.71 -18.63 11.39
N SER A 69 7.83 -19.02 10.12
CA SER A 69 8.82 -20.02 9.70
C SER A 69 10.18 -19.41 9.36
N CYS A 70 10.28 -18.09 9.25
CA CYS A 70 11.50 -17.36 8.86
C CYS A 70 12.04 -17.80 7.49
N GLU A 71 11.14 -18.10 6.55
CA GLU A 71 11.53 -18.52 5.21
C GLU A 71 11.36 -17.36 4.22
N PRO A 72 12.27 -17.25 3.22
CA PRO A 72 12.10 -16.30 2.14
C PRO A 72 10.87 -16.65 1.30
N LEU A 73 10.16 -15.61 0.84
CA LEU A 73 8.92 -15.78 0.08
C LEU A 73 8.97 -14.94 -1.20
N GLY A 74 8.94 -15.63 -2.35
CA GLY A 74 8.83 -15.05 -3.68
C GLY A 74 7.64 -15.61 -4.47
N PRO A 75 7.63 -15.43 -5.80
CA PRO A 75 6.60 -16.00 -6.67
C PRO A 75 6.53 -17.53 -6.56
N ASP A 76 5.38 -18.06 -6.94
CA ASP A 76 5.16 -19.47 -7.22
C ASP A 76 5.56 -19.77 -8.66
N PHE A 77 6.75 -20.35 -8.83
CA PHE A 77 7.27 -20.70 -10.15
C PHE A 77 6.64 -21.99 -10.71
N ASP A 78 6.05 -22.81 -9.85
CA ASP A 78 5.41 -24.07 -10.25
C ASP A 78 3.97 -23.83 -10.72
N ASP A 79 3.30 -22.80 -10.16
CA ASP A 79 1.96 -22.39 -10.54
C ASP A 79 1.87 -20.89 -10.85
N TYR A 80 1.95 -20.55 -12.14
CA TYR A 80 1.78 -19.18 -12.64
C TYR A 80 0.36 -18.62 -12.43
N GLU A 81 -0.62 -19.48 -12.10
CA GLU A 81 -2.01 -19.12 -11.85
C GLU A 81 -2.31 -18.84 -10.38
N ASN A 82 -1.32 -19.03 -9.50
CA ASN A 82 -1.41 -18.68 -8.09
C ASN A 82 -1.39 -17.16 -7.91
N THR A 83 -2.46 -16.48 -8.32
CA THR A 83 -2.58 -15.02 -8.30
C THR A 83 -2.47 -14.46 -6.88
N VAL A 84 -2.94 -15.20 -5.87
CA VAL A 84 -2.82 -14.82 -4.45
C VAL A 84 -1.36 -14.63 -4.04
N ARG A 85 -0.45 -15.42 -4.61
CA ARG A 85 0.98 -15.34 -4.34
C ARG A 85 1.72 -14.43 -5.33
N ASN A 86 1.41 -14.54 -6.61
CA ASN A 86 2.21 -13.95 -7.69
C ASN A 86 1.87 -12.49 -7.97
N ASP A 87 0.64 -12.04 -7.70
CA ASP A 87 0.19 -10.70 -8.08
C ASP A 87 1.06 -9.58 -7.49
N ALA A 88 1.53 -9.75 -6.25
CA ALA A 88 2.39 -8.79 -5.55
C ALA A 88 3.88 -9.19 -5.47
N ARG A 89 4.26 -10.38 -5.97
CA ARG A 89 5.61 -10.95 -5.81
C ARG A 89 6.22 -11.28 -7.15
N GLY A 90 7.08 -10.38 -7.63
CA GLY A 90 7.72 -10.46 -8.95
C GLY A 90 9.14 -11.04 -8.96
N ASN A 91 9.67 -11.47 -7.80
CA ASN A 91 11.09 -11.76 -7.57
C ASN A 91 11.99 -10.51 -7.76
N ILE A 92 11.57 -9.39 -7.18
CA ILE A 92 12.18 -8.06 -7.39
C ILE A 92 12.43 -7.33 -6.07
N SER A 93 12.69 -8.09 -4.99
CA SER A 93 12.90 -7.57 -3.65
C SER A 93 11.79 -6.60 -3.22
N SER A 94 10.52 -7.00 -3.38
CA SER A 94 9.35 -6.15 -3.12
C SER A 94 9.41 -5.38 -1.80
N MET A 95 9.76 -6.04 -0.68
CA MET A 95 9.92 -5.39 0.63
C MET A 95 10.99 -4.28 0.62
N VAL A 96 12.06 -4.41 -0.17
CA VAL A 96 13.07 -3.36 -0.33
C VAL A 96 12.46 -2.15 -1.04
N LEU A 97 11.81 -2.36 -2.18
CA LEU A 97 11.25 -1.28 -2.98
C LEU A 97 10.13 -0.53 -2.23
N ASP A 98 9.30 -1.25 -1.48
CA ASP A 98 8.22 -0.68 -0.65
C ASP A 98 8.72 0.16 0.53
N ASN A 99 9.99 0.03 0.95
CA ASN A 99 10.48 0.62 2.20
C ASN A 99 11.66 1.59 2.05
N ILE A 100 12.08 1.93 0.83
CA ILE A 100 13.21 2.86 0.63
C ILE A 100 12.91 4.22 1.29
N ASP A 101 11.71 4.75 1.08
CA ASP A 101 11.26 6.00 1.69
C ASP A 101 11.03 5.87 3.21
N THR A 102 10.57 4.71 3.68
CA THR A 102 10.42 4.41 5.09
C THR A 102 11.77 4.42 5.82
N LEU A 103 12.83 3.87 5.20
CA LEU A 103 14.19 3.98 5.73
C LEU A 103 14.64 5.44 5.87
N ILE A 104 14.22 6.32 4.95
CA ILE A 104 14.49 7.77 5.04
C ILE A 104 13.70 8.39 6.20
N ILE A 105 12.39 8.10 6.31
CA ILE A 105 11.51 8.65 7.35
C ILE A 105 11.96 8.18 8.75
N PHE A 106 12.40 6.93 8.87
CA PHE A 106 12.86 6.33 10.12
C PHE A 106 14.35 6.57 10.36
N GLU A 107 15.03 7.36 9.52
CA GLU A 107 16.41 7.77 9.72
C GLU A 107 17.42 6.62 9.81
N ARG A 108 17.20 5.56 9.02
CA ARG A 108 18.08 4.38 8.95
C ARG A 108 19.09 4.53 7.82
N TRP A 109 20.04 5.44 8.02
CA TRP A 109 20.99 5.88 6.98
C TRP A 109 21.92 4.78 6.47
N ASP A 110 22.44 3.93 7.35
CA ASP A 110 23.34 2.83 6.97
C ASP A 110 22.62 1.79 6.10
N GLU A 111 21.39 1.44 6.49
CA GLU A 111 20.51 0.54 5.73
C GLU A 111 20.12 1.16 4.38
N LEU A 112 19.81 2.46 4.35
CA LEU A 112 19.53 3.18 3.12
C LEU A 112 20.71 3.14 2.15
N GLU A 113 21.94 3.44 2.60
CA GLU A 113 23.13 3.39 1.74
C GLU A 113 23.39 1.97 1.21
N TYR A 114 23.19 0.95 2.05
CA TYR A 114 23.28 -0.45 1.64
C TYR A 114 22.27 -0.81 0.55
N ILE A 115 20.99 -0.45 0.74
CA ILE A 115 19.92 -0.73 -0.21
C ILE A 115 20.13 0.03 -1.52
N LEU A 116 20.49 1.32 -1.47
CA LEU A 116 20.77 2.09 -2.68
C LEU A 116 21.94 1.47 -3.46
N LYS A 117 22.97 0.98 -2.77
CA LYS A 117 24.06 0.26 -3.41
C LYS A 117 23.59 -1.05 -4.05
N TYR A 118 22.83 -1.87 -3.33
CA TYR A 118 22.27 -3.12 -3.86
C TYR A 118 21.45 -2.88 -5.13
N LEU A 119 20.54 -1.90 -5.11
CA LEU A 119 19.72 -1.58 -6.28
C LEU A 119 20.57 -1.04 -7.44
N SER A 120 21.51 -0.14 -7.16
CA SER A 120 22.42 0.40 -8.18
C SER A 120 23.26 -0.68 -8.84
N ASP A 121 23.78 -1.64 -8.07
CA ASP A 121 24.65 -2.71 -8.57
C ASP A 121 23.86 -3.73 -9.43
N ASN A 122 22.55 -3.89 -9.20
CA ASN A 122 21.70 -4.88 -9.87
C ASN A 122 20.71 -4.28 -10.90
N LYS A 123 20.72 -2.97 -11.13
CA LYS A 123 19.66 -2.27 -11.89
C LYS A 123 19.45 -2.71 -13.34
N GLN A 124 20.45 -3.28 -14.03
CA GLN A 124 20.32 -3.58 -15.47
C GLN A 124 19.28 -4.65 -15.78
N ASP A 125 19.23 -5.73 -14.98
CA ASP A 125 18.34 -6.87 -15.20
C ASP A 125 17.32 -7.04 -14.06
N PHE A 126 17.20 -6.02 -13.19
CA PHE A 126 16.43 -6.12 -11.95
C PHE A 126 14.99 -6.56 -12.21
N PHE A 127 14.30 -5.90 -13.14
CA PHE A 127 12.92 -6.22 -13.52
C PHE A 127 12.82 -7.20 -14.70
N ASN A 128 13.93 -7.78 -15.17
CA ASN A 128 13.91 -8.80 -16.22
C ASN A 128 13.59 -10.18 -15.66
N GLN A 129 12.44 -10.30 -15.00
CA GLN A 129 12.00 -11.51 -14.31
C GLN A 129 10.94 -12.26 -15.11
N ASP A 130 11.09 -13.57 -15.21
CA ASP A 130 10.11 -14.44 -15.84
C ASP A 130 8.95 -14.78 -14.89
N THR A 131 8.26 -13.74 -14.45
CA THR A 131 7.21 -13.80 -13.43
C THR A 131 6.00 -13.00 -13.90
N VAL A 132 4.80 -13.52 -13.65
CA VAL A 132 3.54 -12.83 -13.92
C VAL A 132 3.16 -12.05 -12.67
N VAL A 133 2.98 -10.73 -12.81
CA VAL A 133 2.59 -9.83 -11.72
C VAL A 133 1.29 -9.10 -12.06
N GLN A 134 0.60 -8.60 -11.03
CA GLN A 134 -0.53 -7.71 -11.23
C GLN A 134 -0.04 -6.27 -11.39
N VAL A 135 -0.46 -5.63 -12.48
CA VAL A 135 -0.01 -4.28 -12.86
C VAL A 135 -0.33 -3.26 -11.76
N PHE A 136 -1.51 -3.40 -11.14
CA PHE A 136 -1.94 -2.57 -10.02
C PHE A 136 -0.96 -2.64 -8.83
N GLU A 137 -0.71 -3.85 -8.30
CA GLU A 137 0.18 -4.06 -7.16
C GLU A 137 1.60 -3.57 -7.46
N THR A 138 2.13 -3.93 -8.63
CA THR A 138 3.49 -3.52 -9.03
C THR A 138 3.62 -2.00 -9.18
N CYS A 139 2.54 -1.33 -9.62
CA CYS A 139 2.53 0.12 -9.74
C CYS A 139 2.53 0.81 -8.38
N ILE A 140 1.60 0.46 -7.49
CA ILE A 140 1.45 1.17 -6.20
C ILE A 140 2.58 0.86 -5.22
N ARG A 141 3.19 -0.33 -5.33
CA ARG A 141 4.30 -0.77 -4.47
C ARG A 141 5.64 -0.31 -5.01
N HIS A 142 6.02 -0.89 -6.13
CA HIS A 142 7.39 -0.81 -6.63
C HIS A 142 7.63 0.48 -7.40
N LEU A 143 6.74 0.86 -8.32
CA LEU A 143 6.88 2.12 -9.04
C LEU A 143 6.69 3.31 -8.08
N GLY A 144 5.69 3.24 -7.20
CA GLY A 144 5.47 4.21 -6.13
C GLY A 144 6.71 4.42 -5.24
N GLY A 145 7.27 3.34 -4.70
CA GLY A 145 8.45 3.39 -3.83
C GLY A 145 9.72 3.92 -4.50
N LEU A 146 9.95 3.58 -5.78
CA LEU A 146 11.05 4.15 -6.56
C LEU A 146 10.89 5.66 -6.77
N LEU A 147 9.68 6.10 -7.15
CA LEU A 147 9.39 7.51 -7.41
C LEU A 147 9.45 8.34 -6.11
N SER A 148 8.88 7.85 -5.01
CA SER A 148 8.90 8.55 -3.72
C SER A 148 10.32 8.72 -3.19
N ALA A 149 11.13 7.65 -3.21
CA ALA A 149 12.52 7.69 -2.79
C ALA A 149 13.37 8.59 -3.69
N HIS A 150 13.16 8.53 -5.02
CA HIS A 150 13.85 9.43 -5.95
C HIS A 150 13.58 10.91 -5.63
N LEU A 151 12.32 11.28 -5.39
CA LEU A 151 11.96 12.65 -5.04
C LEU A 151 12.55 13.08 -3.70
N LEU A 152 12.47 12.23 -2.67
CA LEU A 152 13.04 12.53 -1.36
C LEU A 152 14.56 12.76 -1.43
N LEU A 153 15.30 11.93 -2.16
CA LEU A 153 16.75 12.07 -2.30
C LEU A 153 17.15 13.30 -3.15
N THR A 154 16.41 13.59 -4.23
CA THR A 154 16.74 14.72 -5.11
C THR A 154 16.30 16.06 -4.55
N ASP A 155 15.19 16.14 -3.80
CA ASP A 155 14.72 17.40 -3.21
C ASP A 155 15.73 17.98 -2.20
N ILE A 156 16.46 17.13 -1.49
CA ILE A 156 17.48 17.52 -0.50
C ILE A 156 18.63 18.31 -1.15
N THR A 157 18.93 18.02 -2.42
CA THR A 157 20.00 18.67 -3.19
C THR A 157 19.49 19.74 -4.15
N ASN A 158 18.27 19.57 -4.69
CA ASN A 158 17.74 20.43 -5.75
C ASN A 158 16.93 21.62 -5.20
N LYS A 159 16.47 21.56 -3.95
CA LYS A 159 15.71 22.64 -3.30
C LYS A 159 16.56 23.29 -2.19
N PRO A 160 16.37 24.60 -1.93
CA PRO A 160 17.07 25.30 -0.86
C PRO A 160 16.47 24.94 0.52
N ILE A 161 16.65 23.68 0.94
CA ILE A 161 16.15 23.16 2.21
C ILE A 161 17.25 23.25 3.27
N THR A 162 17.00 24.03 4.32
CA THR A 162 17.84 24.06 5.53
C THR A 162 17.49 22.86 6.40
N LEU A 163 18.45 21.96 6.61
CA LEU A 163 18.28 20.79 7.47
C LEU A 163 19.10 20.95 8.76
N SER A 164 18.59 20.39 9.85
CA SER A 164 19.37 20.21 11.08
C SER A 164 20.61 19.33 10.82
N THR A 165 21.67 19.54 11.60
CA THR A 165 22.91 18.74 11.53
C THR A 165 22.68 17.24 11.69
N LYS A 166 21.58 16.85 12.35
CA LYS A 166 21.13 15.44 12.46
C LYS A 166 20.95 14.76 11.09
N TYR A 167 20.55 15.49 10.05
CA TYR A 167 20.30 14.97 8.71
C TYR A 167 21.50 15.12 7.76
N GLN A 168 22.67 15.47 8.29
CA GLN A 168 23.89 15.54 7.50
C GLN A 168 24.21 14.21 6.76
N PRO A 169 24.03 13.02 7.37
CA PRO A 169 24.22 11.76 6.64
C PRO A 169 23.29 11.62 5.42
N LEU A 170 22.01 11.98 5.55
CA LEU A 170 21.07 11.97 4.42
C LEU A 170 21.51 12.92 3.30
N ARG A 171 22.03 14.10 3.64
CA ARG A 171 22.58 15.03 2.64
C ARG A 171 23.79 14.44 1.92
N GLU A 172 24.66 13.73 2.62
CA GLU A 172 25.82 13.06 2.01
C GLU A 172 25.40 11.92 1.08
N ILE A 173 24.44 11.09 1.49
CA ILE A 173 23.84 10.06 0.63
C ILE A 173 23.23 10.71 -0.62
N SER A 174 22.44 11.77 -0.44
CA SER A 174 21.76 12.50 -1.53
C SER A 174 22.76 13.14 -2.50
N ASN A 175 23.89 13.68 -2.01
CA ASN A 175 24.94 14.23 -2.86
C ASN A 175 25.65 13.17 -3.73
N LYS A 176 25.71 11.91 -3.28
CA LYS A 176 26.28 10.79 -4.05
C LYS A 176 25.26 10.16 -5.00
N TYR A 177 23.96 10.35 -4.74
CA TYR A 177 22.88 9.76 -5.51
C TYR A 177 22.78 10.41 -6.89
N ASN A 178 22.88 9.59 -7.95
CA ASN A 178 22.94 10.05 -9.34
C ASN A 178 21.61 9.94 -10.10
N GLY A 179 20.50 9.69 -9.40
CA GLY A 179 19.17 9.59 -10.01
C GLY A 179 18.75 8.19 -10.49
N PHE A 180 19.56 7.15 -10.31
CA PHE A 180 19.31 5.83 -10.90
C PHE A 180 17.97 5.17 -10.52
N LEU A 181 17.31 5.55 -9.41
CA LEU A 181 15.98 5.01 -9.09
C LEU A 181 14.92 5.48 -10.10
N LEU A 182 15.10 6.66 -10.72
CA LEU A 182 14.22 7.10 -11.80
C LEU A 182 14.46 6.30 -13.07
N ASP A 183 15.70 5.90 -13.37
CA ASP A 183 16.01 4.98 -14.48
C ASP A 183 15.32 3.63 -14.25
N MET A 184 15.39 3.12 -13.02
CA MET A 184 14.70 1.89 -12.62
C MET A 184 13.17 2.02 -12.71
N ALA A 185 12.60 3.15 -12.25
CA ALA A 185 11.18 3.44 -12.36
C ALA A 185 10.73 3.50 -13.83
N HIS A 186 11.57 4.06 -14.70
CA HIS A 186 11.32 4.10 -16.14
C HIS A 186 11.34 2.69 -16.76
N ASP A 187 12.34 1.86 -16.46
CA ASP A 187 12.38 0.46 -16.92
C ASP A 187 11.15 -0.33 -16.47
N LEU A 188 10.79 -0.23 -15.19
CA LEU A 188 9.57 -0.87 -14.68
C LEU A 188 8.32 -0.36 -15.40
N GLY A 189 8.20 0.96 -15.58
CA GLY A 189 7.11 1.56 -16.35
C GLY A 189 7.02 1.01 -17.77
N LEU A 190 8.14 0.89 -18.48
CA LEU A 190 8.21 0.33 -19.85
C LEU A 190 7.73 -1.13 -19.90
N ARG A 191 7.96 -1.90 -18.84
CA ARG A 191 7.48 -3.28 -18.73
C ARG A 191 5.99 -3.37 -18.42
N LEU A 192 5.45 -2.41 -17.67
CA LEU A 192 4.05 -2.40 -17.25
C LEU A 192 3.11 -1.79 -18.30
N ILE A 193 3.52 -0.72 -18.98
CA ILE A 193 2.65 0.06 -19.87
C ILE A 193 2.04 -0.73 -21.05
N PRO A 194 2.63 -1.82 -21.59
CA PRO A 194 1.97 -2.62 -22.63
C PRO A 194 0.61 -3.16 -22.20
N SER A 195 0.36 -3.34 -20.90
CA SER A 195 -0.95 -3.77 -20.40
C SER A 195 -2.05 -2.73 -20.65
N TYR A 196 -1.71 -1.44 -20.73
CA TYR A 196 -2.63 -0.34 -21.03
C TYR A 196 -2.82 -0.08 -22.52
N GLN A 197 -1.98 -0.66 -23.39
CA GLN A 197 -2.01 -0.44 -24.83
C GLN A 197 -3.06 -1.31 -25.54
N THR A 198 -4.27 -1.38 -24.98
CA THR A 198 -5.37 -2.20 -25.51
C THR A 198 -6.15 -1.43 -26.58
N SER A 199 -5.76 -1.62 -27.84
CA SER A 199 -6.26 -0.82 -28.97
C SER A 199 -7.77 -0.87 -29.22
N THR A 200 -8.49 -1.85 -28.68
CA THR A 200 -9.94 -2.03 -28.89
C THR A 200 -10.80 -1.49 -27.75
N THR A 201 -10.34 -1.63 -26.51
CA THR A 201 -11.17 -1.34 -25.32
C THR A 201 -10.70 -0.12 -24.55
N ASN A 202 -9.42 0.24 -24.65
CA ASN A 202 -8.75 1.22 -23.78
C ASN A 202 -8.96 0.90 -22.28
N ILE A 203 -8.98 -0.38 -21.94
CA ILE A 203 -9.02 -0.87 -20.55
C ILE A 203 -7.79 -1.76 -20.37
N PRO A 204 -6.96 -1.53 -19.33
CA PRO A 204 -5.74 -2.28 -19.16
C PRO A 204 -6.02 -3.74 -18.82
N LEU A 205 -5.16 -4.61 -19.31
CA LEU A 205 -5.10 -5.98 -18.86
C LEU A 205 -4.50 -6.03 -17.45
N PRO A 206 -5.10 -6.77 -16.49
CA PRO A 206 -4.73 -6.69 -15.08
C PRO A 206 -3.32 -7.22 -14.77
N ARG A 207 -2.76 -8.08 -15.63
CA ARG A 207 -1.50 -8.78 -15.38
C ARG A 207 -0.55 -8.74 -16.56
N ILE A 208 0.74 -8.80 -16.26
CA ILE A 208 1.83 -8.78 -17.24
C ILE A 208 2.99 -9.64 -16.75
N ASN A 209 3.71 -10.30 -17.66
CA ASN A 209 4.99 -10.92 -17.32
C ASN A 209 6.12 -9.88 -17.43
N LEU A 210 6.97 -9.75 -16.42
CA LEU A 210 7.97 -8.68 -16.37
C LEU A 210 9.06 -8.79 -17.46
N ALA A 211 9.42 -9.99 -17.90
CA ALA A 211 10.38 -10.23 -18.99
C ALA A 211 9.72 -10.31 -20.38
N TYR A 212 8.59 -10.99 -20.48
CA TYR A 212 7.98 -11.40 -21.77
C TYR A 212 6.69 -10.65 -22.11
N GLY A 213 6.26 -9.72 -21.25
CA GLY A 213 5.05 -8.93 -21.44
C GLY A 213 3.78 -9.78 -21.47
N LEU A 214 2.78 -9.32 -22.23
CA LEU A 214 1.46 -9.96 -22.30
C LEU A 214 1.47 -11.37 -22.92
N LYS A 215 2.51 -11.71 -23.70
CA LYS A 215 2.59 -13.00 -24.41
C LYS A 215 2.67 -14.20 -23.47
N LYS A 216 3.17 -14.00 -22.26
CA LYS A 216 3.34 -15.05 -21.25
C LYS A 216 2.32 -14.95 -20.11
N VAL A 217 1.20 -14.25 -20.34
CA VAL A 217 0.10 -14.23 -19.38
C VAL A 217 -1.03 -15.15 -19.88
N PRO A 218 -1.47 -16.13 -19.08
CA PRO A 218 -2.58 -16.99 -19.45
C PRO A 218 -3.86 -16.19 -19.73
N PRO A 219 -4.61 -16.47 -20.81
CA PRO A 219 -5.79 -15.69 -21.19
C PRO A 219 -6.87 -15.56 -20.11
N LYS A 220 -7.02 -16.57 -19.25
CA LYS A 220 -8.03 -16.54 -18.17
C LYS A 220 -7.69 -15.55 -17.06
N LEU A 221 -6.41 -15.24 -16.85
CA LEU A 221 -5.97 -14.27 -15.83
C LEU A 221 -6.16 -12.81 -16.27
N GLN A 222 -6.67 -12.60 -17.49
CA GLN A 222 -6.90 -11.28 -18.08
C GLN A 222 -8.37 -10.85 -18.09
N ARG A 223 -9.28 -11.66 -17.52
CA ARG A 223 -10.74 -11.47 -17.61
C ARG A 223 -11.36 -10.75 -16.42
N ASP A 224 -10.54 -10.38 -15.44
CA ASP A 224 -10.95 -9.81 -14.17
C ASP A 224 -10.02 -8.67 -13.77
N ALA A 225 -10.50 -7.43 -13.98
CA ALA A 225 -9.86 -6.23 -13.47
C ALA A 225 -10.83 -5.52 -12.52
N CYS A 226 -10.33 -5.05 -11.38
CA CYS A 226 -11.10 -4.18 -10.50
C CYS A 226 -10.96 -2.71 -10.94
N THR A 227 -11.92 -1.88 -10.54
CA THR A 227 -11.89 -0.44 -10.86
C THR A 227 -10.65 0.26 -10.31
N SER A 228 -10.25 -0.03 -9.07
CA SER A 228 -8.97 0.41 -8.52
C SER A 228 -7.79 -0.05 -9.39
N GLY A 229 -7.80 -1.31 -9.83
CA GLY A 229 -6.74 -1.87 -10.66
C GLY A 229 -6.55 -1.16 -12.00
N VAL A 230 -7.61 -0.59 -12.56
CA VAL A 230 -7.56 0.17 -13.81
C VAL A 230 -7.17 1.63 -13.57
N MET A 231 -7.77 2.26 -12.56
CA MET A 231 -7.79 3.73 -12.41
C MET A 231 -6.72 4.26 -11.47
N THR A 232 -6.27 3.47 -10.49
CA THR A 232 -5.28 3.89 -9.49
C THR A 232 -3.90 4.14 -10.09
N PRO A 233 -3.34 3.33 -11.02
CA PRO A 233 -2.01 3.60 -11.58
C PRO A 233 -1.82 4.96 -12.28
N VAL A 234 -2.89 5.75 -12.48
CA VAL A 234 -2.84 7.09 -13.09
C VAL A 234 -1.89 8.05 -12.37
N LEU A 235 -1.75 7.97 -11.05
CA LEU A 235 -0.91 8.92 -10.31
C LEU A 235 0.58 8.64 -10.53
N GLU A 236 1.03 7.40 -10.35
CA GLU A 236 2.43 7.03 -10.55
C GLU A 236 2.81 7.15 -12.02
N PHE A 237 1.94 6.72 -12.95
CA PHE A 237 2.22 6.86 -14.38
C PHE A 237 2.26 8.32 -14.83
N THR A 238 1.36 9.18 -14.33
CA THR A 238 1.45 10.61 -14.61
C THR A 238 2.75 11.19 -14.06
N LEU A 239 3.09 10.89 -12.80
CA LEU A 239 4.33 11.34 -12.18
C LEU A 239 5.58 10.86 -12.95
N LEU A 240 5.62 9.60 -13.36
CA LEU A 240 6.70 9.04 -14.16
C LEU A 240 6.85 9.78 -15.50
N SER A 241 5.74 10.06 -16.20
CA SER A 241 5.78 10.87 -17.42
C SER A 241 6.32 12.28 -17.18
N ARG A 242 5.94 12.93 -16.06
CA ARG A 242 6.42 14.28 -15.74
C ARG A 242 7.90 14.32 -15.38
N LEU A 243 8.43 13.28 -14.73
CA LEU A 243 9.83 13.20 -14.34
C LEU A 243 10.76 12.75 -15.48
N THR A 244 10.31 11.84 -16.35
CA THR A 244 11.12 11.28 -17.44
C THR A 244 10.95 12.00 -18.77
N GLY A 245 9.84 12.71 -18.97
CA GLY A 245 9.44 13.29 -20.24
C GLY A 245 8.79 12.30 -21.22
N ASP A 246 8.74 11.01 -20.90
CA ASP A 246 8.07 9.99 -21.70
C ASP A 246 6.55 10.02 -21.46
N ARG A 247 5.80 10.54 -22.43
CA ARG A 247 4.36 10.84 -22.28
C ARG A 247 3.45 9.63 -22.31
N GLN A 248 3.95 8.45 -22.68
CA GLN A 248 3.07 7.29 -22.88
C GLN A 248 2.39 6.83 -21.58
N PHE A 249 3.07 6.96 -20.43
CA PHE A 249 2.54 6.54 -19.14
C PHE A 249 1.30 7.36 -18.76
N GLU A 250 1.41 8.69 -18.76
CA GLU A 250 0.30 9.60 -18.53
C GLU A 250 -0.81 9.40 -19.58
N TYR A 251 -0.45 9.33 -20.86
CA TYR A 251 -1.42 9.22 -21.94
C TYR A 251 -2.32 7.99 -21.81
N TYR A 252 -1.73 6.80 -21.70
CA TYR A 252 -2.52 5.56 -21.66
C TYR A 252 -3.25 5.37 -20.33
N SER A 253 -2.65 5.78 -19.21
CA SER A 253 -3.32 5.69 -17.91
C SER A 253 -4.54 6.61 -17.82
N GLN A 254 -4.43 7.86 -18.32
CA GLN A 254 -5.57 8.77 -18.40
C GLN A 254 -6.64 8.29 -19.39
N LEU A 255 -6.25 7.70 -20.53
CA LEU A 255 -7.21 7.16 -21.49
C LEU A 255 -8.11 6.10 -20.83
N SER A 256 -7.52 5.17 -20.07
CA SER A 256 -8.25 4.15 -19.32
C SER A 256 -9.08 4.74 -18.18
N PHE A 257 -8.53 5.69 -17.43
CA PHE A 257 -9.22 6.38 -16.35
C PHE A 257 -10.51 7.06 -16.85
N TRP A 258 -10.39 7.89 -17.90
CA TRP A 258 -11.53 8.63 -18.44
C TRP A 258 -12.55 7.71 -19.13
N LYS A 259 -12.08 6.60 -19.75
CA LYS A 259 -12.95 5.56 -20.27
C LYS A 259 -13.85 4.99 -19.18
N LEU A 260 -13.30 4.54 -18.06
CA LEU A 260 -14.11 4.00 -16.96
C LEU A 260 -14.99 5.08 -16.33
N TRP A 261 -14.45 6.26 -16.03
CA TRP A 261 -15.24 7.35 -15.45
C TRP A 261 -16.45 7.78 -16.30
N SER A 262 -16.33 7.69 -17.63
CA SER A 262 -17.44 7.96 -18.54
C SER A 262 -18.58 6.94 -18.44
N SER A 263 -18.31 5.74 -17.93
CA SER A 263 -19.25 4.63 -17.84
C SER A 263 -19.99 4.49 -16.51
N LYS A 264 -19.81 5.46 -15.58
CA LYS A 264 -20.56 5.53 -14.32
C LYS A 264 -22.07 5.54 -14.55
N SER A 265 -22.81 5.04 -13.57
CA SER A 265 -24.27 5.00 -13.60
C SER A 265 -24.91 6.39 -13.56
N ALA A 266 -26.24 6.44 -13.74
CA ALA A 266 -27.01 7.68 -13.54
C ALA A 266 -26.92 8.24 -12.11
N LEU A 267 -26.57 7.39 -11.13
CA LEU A 267 -26.31 7.79 -9.74
C LEU A 267 -24.85 8.27 -9.54
N ASN A 268 -24.06 8.36 -10.60
CA ASN A 268 -22.62 8.65 -10.59
C ASN A 268 -21.78 7.64 -9.79
N LEU A 269 -22.21 6.38 -9.80
CA LEU A 269 -21.51 5.27 -9.15
C LEU A 269 -20.82 4.39 -10.19
N LEU A 270 -19.63 3.87 -9.86
CA LEU A 270 -18.90 2.91 -10.69
C LEU A 270 -19.00 1.50 -10.10
N PRO A 271 -19.21 0.45 -10.91
CA PRO A 271 -19.10 -0.93 -10.45
C PRO A 271 -17.69 -1.28 -9.98
N MET A 272 -17.53 -2.44 -9.36
CA MET A 272 -16.24 -2.88 -8.79
C MET A 272 -15.37 -3.65 -9.78
N THR A 273 -15.97 -4.43 -10.69
CA THR A 273 -15.24 -5.41 -11.53
C THR A 273 -15.63 -5.32 -13.00
N ILE A 274 -14.64 -5.31 -13.89
CA ILE A 274 -14.79 -5.26 -15.34
C ILE A 274 -14.01 -6.39 -16.03
N ASP A 275 -14.58 -6.97 -17.09
CA ASP A 275 -13.82 -7.76 -18.06
C ASP A 275 -13.19 -6.78 -19.07
N PRO A 276 -11.86 -6.58 -19.06
CA PRO A 276 -11.19 -5.59 -19.89
C PRO A 276 -11.16 -5.98 -21.38
N ILE A 277 -11.37 -7.26 -21.70
CA ILE A 277 -11.41 -7.78 -23.07
C ILE A 277 -12.82 -7.68 -23.62
N ALA A 278 -13.83 -8.10 -22.86
CA ALA A 278 -15.23 -7.98 -23.26
C ALA A 278 -15.75 -6.53 -23.20
N ASN A 279 -15.04 -5.63 -22.49
CA ASN A 279 -15.49 -4.27 -22.18
C ASN A 279 -16.88 -4.28 -21.56
N GLN A 280 -17.06 -5.14 -20.54
CA GLN A 280 -18.32 -5.35 -19.83
C GLN A 280 -18.08 -5.38 -18.33
N TRP A 281 -18.85 -4.57 -17.60
CA TRP A 281 -18.94 -4.67 -16.15
C TRP A 281 -19.46 -6.06 -15.77
N LYS A 282 -18.78 -6.71 -14.82
CA LYS A 282 -19.13 -8.05 -14.32
C LYS A 282 -20.05 -8.00 -13.12
N ASP A 283 -20.17 -6.82 -12.51
CA ASP A 283 -21.07 -6.56 -11.40
C ASP A 283 -21.78 -5.21 -11.56
N SER A 284 -22.72 -4.94 -10.67
CA SER A 284 -23.45 -3.67 -10.57
C SER A 284 -23.48 -3.19 -9.12
N ILE A 285 -22.39 -3.44 -8.39
CA ILE A 285 -22.26 -3.10 -6.96
C ILE A 285 -21.09 -2.15 -6.75
N THR A 286 -21.18 -1.30 -5.73
CA THR A 286 -20.12 -0.34 -5.38
C THR A 286 -20.12 -0.07 -3.89
N GLY A 287 -19.09 0.60 -3.39
CA GLY A 287 -18.93 0.99 -1.99
C GLY A 287 -17.64 1.77 -1.83
N ILE A 288 -17.04 1.73 -0.64
CA ILE A 288 -15.72 2.32 -0.39
C ILE A 288 -14.65 1.26 -0.10
N GLY A 289 -15.00 -0.02 -0.18
CA GLY A 289 -14.12 -1.13 0.18
C GLY A 289 -13.22 -1.59 -0.96
N ALA A 290 -12.73 -2.82 -0.80
CA ALA A 290 -11.87 -3.47 -1.77
C ALA A 290 -12.43 -3.38 -3.21
N SER A 291 -11.53 -3.26 -4.20
CA SER A 291 -11.82 -3.16 -5.65
C SER A 291 -12.19 -1.77 -6.18
N ILE A 292 -12.54 -0.81 -5.31
CA ILE A 292 -12.95 0.54 -5.72
C ILE A 292 -12.33 1.66 -4.86
N ASP A 293 -11.94 1.35 -3.62
CA ASP A 293 -11.25 2.22 -2.65
C ASP A 293 -10.32 3.30 -3.25
N SER A 294 -9.17 2.89 -3.78
CA SER A 294 -8.07 3.76 -4.18
C SER A 294 -8.39 4.58 -5.43
N PHE A 295 -9.41 4.24 -6.21
CA PHE A 295 -9.91 5.14 -7.27
C PHE A 295 -10.31 6.51 -6.70
N TYR A 296 -11.05 6.53 -5.58
CA TYR A 296 -11.47 7.79 -4.96
C TYR A 296 -10.28 8.57 -4.42
N GLU A 297 -9.34 7.86 -3.79
CA GLU A 297 -8.11 8.44 -3.25
C GLU A 297 -7.29 9.10 -4.35
N TYR A 298 -7.12 8.41 -5.47
CA TYR A 298 -6.27 8.85 -6.57
C TYR A 298 -6.91 9.95 -7.41
N ALA A 299 -8.24 10.01 -7.50
CA ALA A 299 -8.92 11.18 -8.04
C ALA A 299 -8.60 12.44 -7.20
N ALA A 300 -8.65 12.36 -5.87
CA ALA A 300 -8.33 13.49 -5.00
C ALA A 300 -6.82 13.82 -4.99
N LYS A 301 -5.97 12.81 -4.84
CA LYS A 301 -4.50 13.00 -4.79
C LYS A 301 -3.94 13.51 -6.11
N SER A 302 -4.42 13.00 -7.25
CA SER A 302 -3.99 13.50 -8.57
C SER A 302 -4.43 14.95 -8.79
N ALA A 303 -5.64 15.31 -8.34
CA ALA A 303 -6.10 16.69 -8.37
C ALA A 303 -5.18 17.64 -7.59
N ILE A 304 -4.75 17.24 -6.40
CA ILE A 304 -3.84 18.03 -5.56
C ILE A 304 -2.43 18.07 -6.15
N LEU A 305 -1.87 16.91 -6.50
CA LEU A 305 -0.48 16.78 -6.93
C LEU A 305 -0.21 17.44 -8.28
N PHE A 306 -1.17 17.33 -9.22
CA PHE A 306 -1.02 17.84 -10.59
C PHE A 306 -1.83 19.11 -10.84
N ASN A 307 -2.49 19.66 -9.82
CA ASN A 307 -3.37 20.83 -9.93
C ASN A 307 -4.44 20.63 -11.03
N ASP A 308 -5.16 19.51 -10.96
CA ASP A 308 -6.12 19.05 -11.96
C ASP A 308 -7.59 19.17 -11.48
N ASP A 309 -8.30 20.17 -12.01
CA ASP A 309 -9.70 20.46 -11.70
C ASP A 309 -10.68 19.37 -12.16
N TYR A 310 -10.33 18.62 -13.22
CA TYR A 310 -11.17 17.53 -13.71
C TYR A 310 -11.12 16.36 -12.74
N MET A 311 -9.93 15.98 -12.28
CA MET A 311 -9.75 14.97 -11.22
C MET A 311 -10.46 15.38 -9.92
N TRP A 312 -10.40 16.66 -9.55
CA TRP A 312 -11.16 17.18 -8.40
C TRP A 312 -12.67 17.03 -8.58
N THR A 313 -13.15 17.22 -9.82
CA THR A 313 -14.57 17.05 -10.15
C THR A 313 -14.98 15.57 -10.05
N VAL A 314 -14.13 14.63 -10.45
CA VAL A 314 -14.34 13.18 -10.26
C VAL A 314 -14.53 12.85 -8.78
N PHE A 315 -13.62 13.30 -7.92
CA PHE A 315 -13.72 13.07 -6.47
C PHE A 315 -15.01 13.66 -5.89
N LYS A 316 -15.28 14.96 -6.13
CA LYS A 316 -16.49 15.62 -5.59
C LYS A 316 -17.78 14.95 -6.04
N THR A 317 -17.84 14.52 -7.30
CA THR A 317 -19.02 13.85 -7.86
C THR A 317 -19.23 12.50 -7.19
N SER A 318 -18.17 11.71 -7.08
CA SER A 318 -18.18 10.40 -6.43
C SER A 318 -18.53 10.49 -4.94
N TYR A 319 -17.93 11.44 -4.23
CA TYR A 319 -18.19 11.68 -2.81
C TYR A 319 -19.66 12.01 -2.55
N ARG A 320 -20.26 12.90 -3.35
CA ARG A 320 -21.68 13.24 -3.25
C ARG A 320 -22.60 12.07 -3.56
N ALA A 321 -22.25 11.25 -4.56
CA ALA A 321 -22.99 10.05 -4.89
C ALA A 321 -22.98 9.04 -3.74
N LEU A 322 -21.81 8.78 -3.16
CA LEU A 322 -21.68 7.91 -1.98
C LEU A 322 -22.47 8.45 -0.78
N LEU A 323 -22.41 9.76 -0.50
CA LEU A 323 -23.23 10.37 0.55
C LEU A 323 -24.74 10.23 0.32
N SER A 324 -25.18 10.25 -0.94
CA SER A 324 -26.60 10.20 -1.28
C SER A 324 -27.15 8.78 -1.34
N HIS A 325 -26.32 7.81 -1.71
CA HIS A 325 -26.78 6.46 -2.09
C HIS A 325 -26.15 5.33 -1.28
N SER A 326 -25.01 5.55 -0.62
CA SER A 326 -24.33 4.51 0.18
C SER A 326 -24.29 4.84 1.66
N ALA A 327 -24.09 6.11 2.04
CA ALA A 327 -23.95 6.50 3.43
C ALA A 327 -25.15 6.08 4.29
N GLN A 328 -24.88 5.28 5.32
CA GLN A 328 -25.81 4.89 6.35
C GLN A 328 -25.30 5.35 7.72
N GLY A 329 -26.20 5.54 8.67
CA GLY A 329 -25.83 5.83 10.05
C GLY A 329 -26.77 6.78 10.76
N GLY A 330 -26.42 7.10 12.00
CA GLY A 330 -27.16 8.01 12.86
C GLY A 330 -26.36 8.38 14.11
N LYS A 331 -26.80 9.44 14.82
CA LYS A 331 -26.21 9.86 16.11
C LYS A 331 -24.67 9.95 16.12
N GLY A 332 -24.08 10.63 15.13
CA GLY A 332 -22.63 10.89 15.08
C GLY A 332 -21.77 9.76 14.52
N THR A 333 -22.37 8.74 13.91
CA THR A 333 -21.66 7.67 13.19
C THR A 333 -22.08 7.62 11.73
N MET A 334 -21.18 7.17 10.85
CA MET A 334 -21.44 6.99 9.43
C MET A 334 -20.65 5.80 8.88
N ILE A 335 -21.32 4.96 8.10
CA ILE A 335 -20.73 3.83 7.37
C ILE A 335 -21.14 3.90 5.89
N PHE A 336 -20.40 3.20 5.04
CA PHE A 336 -20.66 3.09 3.61
C PHE A 336 -20.71 1.61 3.22
N PRO A 337 -21.84 0.92 3.41
CA PRO A 337 -22.03 -0.44 2.90
C PRO A 337 -21.99 -0.46 1.38
N ASN A 338 -21.80 -1.66 0.82
CA ASN A 338 -21.93 -1.82 -0.61
C ASN A 338 -23.39 -1.67 -1.04
N VAL A 339 -23.62 -0.98 -2.16
CA VAL A 339 -24.94 -0.69 -2.72
C VAL A 339 -25.02 -1.00 -4.20
N GLY A 340 -26.23 -1.20 -4.71
CA GLY A 340 -26.51 -1.30 -6.15
C GLY A 340 -26.27 0.04 -6.85
N ILE A 341 -25.56 0.03 -7.99
CA ILE A 341 -25.20 1.27 -8.70
C ILE A 341 -26.38 1.96 -9.39
N TYR A 342 -27.51 1.27 -9.56
CA TYR A 342 -28.69 1.76 -10.28
C TYR A 342 -29.81 2.25 -9.35
N ASP A 343 -29.88 1.74 -8.13
CA ASP A 343 -30.97 1.97 -7.20
C ASP A 343 -30.51 2.45 -5.81
N GLY A 344 -29.22 2.33 -5.48
CA GLY A 344 -28.67 2.65 -4.16
C GLY A 344 -29.14 1.69 -3.06
N VAL A 345 -29.71 0.54 -3.42
CA VAL A 345 -30.17 -0.44 -2.43
C VAL A 345 -28.97 -1.13 -1.82
N VAL A 346 -28.95 -1.25 -0.49
CA VAL A 346 -27.89 -1.95 0.24
C VAL A 346 -27.77 -3.39 -0.24
N PHE A 347 -26.59 -3.74 -0.73
CA PHE A 347 -26.26 -5.05 -1.26
C PHE A 347 -25.67 -5.98 -0.18
N SER A 348 -24.76 -5.46 0.65
CA SER A 348 -24.13 -6.25 1.73
C SER A 348 -24.31 -5.59 3.11
N PRO A 349 -24.53 -6.39 4.17
CA PRO A 349 -24.64 -5.88 5.53
C PRO A 349 -23.28 -5.76 6.25
N TRP A 350 -22.16 -5.80 5.51
CA TRP A 350 -20.81 -5.76 6.05
C TRP A 350 -19.99 -4.61 5.46
N ILE A 351 -18.99 -4.16 6.23
CA ILE A 351 -17.89 -3.28 5.80
C ILE A 351 -16.58 -4.04 6.01
N ASP A 352 -15.58 -3.78 5.16
CA ASP A 352 -14.24 -4.37 5.30
C ASP A 352 -13.27 -3.39 5.99
N SER A 353 -12.12 -3.90 6.42
CA SER A 353 -11.07 -3.10 7.04
C SER A 353 -10.38 -2.16 6.06
N LEU A 354 -10.43 -2.42 4.75
CA LEU A 354 -9.79 -1.57 3.74
C LEU A 354 -10.52 -0.23 3.64
N GLY A 355 -11.84 -0.22 3.80
CA GLY A 355 -12.66 1.01 3.86
C GLY A 355 -12.29 2.00 4.97
N ALA A 356 -11.41 1.64 5.92
CA ALA A 356 -10.97 2.53 6.99
C ALA A 356 -10.18 3.76 6.49
N PHE A 357 -9.54 3.66 5.32
CA PHE A 357 -8.81 4.77 4.68
C PHE A 357 -9.70 6.01 4.45
N TRP A 358 -11.00 5.79 4.28
CA TRP A 358 -11.96 6.81 3.85
C TRP A 358 -11.99 8.02 4.78
N SER A 359 -11.86 7.80 6.09
CA SER A 359 -11.78 8.89 7.07
C SER A 359 -10.56 9.79 6.85
N GLY A 360 -9.41 9.21 6.48
CA GLY A 360 -8.20 9.94 6.11
C GLY A 360 -8.39 10.75 4.82
N LEU A 361 -9.04 10.17 3.81
CA LEU A 361 -9.37 10.88 2.57
C LEU A 361 -10.35 12.04 2.83
N GLN A 362 -11.33 11.86 3.72
CA GLN A 362 -12.24 12.92 4.15
C GLN A 362 -11.48 14.06 4.85
N VAL A 363 -10.49 13.77 5.70
CA VAL A 363 -9.61 14.80 6.27
C VAL A 363 -8.83 15.52 5.18
N LEU A 364 -8.17 14.78 4.28
CA LEU A 364 -7.36 15.33 3.18
C LEU A 364 -8.17 16.31 2.30
N THR A 365 -9.46 16.01 2.11
CA THR A 365 -10.36 16.79 1.24
C THR A 365 -11.22 17.81 1.98
N GLY A 366 -10.97 18.02 3.28
CA GLY A 366 -11.63 19.06 4.07
C GLY A 366 -12.99 18.68 4.67
N GLN A 367 -13.41 17.43 4.56
CA GLN A 367 -14.69 16.91 5.04
C GLN A 367 -14.63 16.45 6.51
N LEU A 368 -14.14 17.32 7.39
CA LEU A 368 -13.79 16.96 8.77
C LEU A 368 -14.97 16.41 9.59
N GLN A 369 -16.17 16.97 9.42
CA GLN A 369 -17.35 16.49 10.16
C GLN A 369 -17.75 15.08 9.76
N ASP A 370 -17.57 14.73 8.50
CA ASP A 370 -17.86 13.40 8.01
C ASP A 370 -16.73 12.42 8.39
N ALA A 371 -15.47 12.88 8.35
CA ALA A 371 -14.31 12.12 8.83
C ALA A 371 -14.46 11.68 10.29
N ILE A 372 -14.93 12.56 11.16
CA ILE A 372 -15.18 12.22 12.57
C ILE A 372 -16.19 11.08 12.68
N LYS A 373 -17.29 11.15 11.93
CA LYS A 373 -18.37 10.14 11.99
C LYS A 373 -17.93 8.78 11.48
N THR A 374 -17.11 8.75 10.42
CA THR A 374 -16.60 7.49 9.85
C THR A 374 -15.48 6.91 10.70
N HIS A 375 -14.56 7.75 11.17
CA HIS A 375 -13.44 7.34 12.00
C HIS A 375 -13.89 6.68 13.31
N VAL A 376 -14.93 7.22 13.97
CA VAL A 376 -15.48 6.65 15.21
C VAL A 376 -15.92 5.19 15.05
N VAL A 377 -16.42 4.79 13.87
CA VAL A 377 -16.82 3.41 13.62
C VAL A 377 -15.59 2.50 13.59
N TYR A 378 -14.58 2.82 12.78
CA TYR A 378 -13.37 2.02 12.67
C TYR A 378 -12.55 2.00 13.96
N LEU A 379 -12.48 3.14 14.66
CA LEU A 379 -11.85 3.22 15.99
C LEU A 379 -12.50 2.24 16.97
N LYS A 380 -13.83 2.18 17.02
CA LYS A 380 -14.55 1.25 17.90
C LYS A 380 -14.40 -0.22 17.51
N ILE A 381 -14.23 -0.51 16.22
CA ILE A 381 -13.97 -1.87 15.75
C ILE A 381 -12.58 -2.34 16.19
N TRP A 382 -11.60 -1.45 16.28
CA TRP A 382 -10.23 -1.82 16.69
C TRP A 382 -9.96 -1.66 18.18
N ASP A 383 -10.74 -0.85 18.89
CA ASP A 383 -10.71 -0.72 20.35
C ASP A 383 -11.42 -1.91 21.03
N PHE A 384 -10.94 -3.13 20.76
CA PHE A 384 -11.31 -4.33 21.49
C PHE A 384 -10.65 -4.33 22.88
N SER A 385 -11.03 -3.38 23.71
CA SER A 385 -10.97 -3.49 25.16
C SER A 385 -12.36 -3.92 25.65
N ILE A 386 -12.64 -5.23 25.66
CA ILE A 386 -13.79 -5.81 26.38
C ILE A 386 -13.34 -6.21 27.79
#